data_AF-A0A819TWU6-F1
#
_entry.id   AF-A0A819TWU6-F1
#
_cell.length_a   1.000
_cell.length_b   1.000
_cell.length_c   1.000
_cell.angle_alpha   90.00
_cell.angle_beta   90.00
_cell.angle_gamma   90.00
#
_symmetry.space_group_name_H-M   'P 1'
#
loop_
_entity.id
_entity.type
_entity.pdbx_description
1 polymer ?
#
loop_
_entity_poly.entity_id
_entity_poly.type
_entity_poly.pdbx_seq_one_letter_code
_entity_poly.pdbx_strand_id
1 'polypeptide(L)'
;IYEAEQSVEGYEFISTCYKPKNFQLYKLLESIKENYQQTNVNRLSTHKYPWEKFLEDGIKYLLSHNIDCLPPSNDELYIKMENNEIIEIEHPNNEKKDYLRPIIRFGMIAGGKNILTNDYFKLTLYDKCNVLCFDSEIDQVIAAIQGNRIESFMIIRGISDYHDGTLNKEWQPYSSLCAASFMKTIIYKIPNNLYSHSNNQHDDDDDDIL
;
A
#
# COMPACT_ATOMS: atom_id res chain seq x y z
N ILE A 1 -6.72 -12.21 -3.73
CA ILE A 1 -6.93 -11.92 -5.17
C ILE A 1 -8.08 -12.79 -5.61
N TYR A 2 -9.00 -12.27 -6.41
CA TYR A 2 -10.14 -13.05 -6.88
C TYR A 2 -9.81 -13.53 -8.28
N GLU A 3 -9.84 -14.84 -8.48
CA GLU A 3 -9.85 -15.42 -9.80
C GLU A 3 -11.30 -15.71 -10.17
N ALA A 4 -11.69 -15.25 -11.36
CA ALA A 4 -12.98 -15.52 -11.94
C ALA A 4 -12.84 -16.74 -12.84
N GLU A 5 -13.43 -17.86 -12.46
CA GLU A 5 -13.61 -18.97 -13.39
C GLU A 5 -15.05 -18.93 -13.93
N GLN A 6 -15.16 -18.96 -15.26
CA GLN A 6 -16.45 -18.99 -15.93
C GLN A 6 -16.97 -20.43 -15.88
N SER A 7 -18.10 -20.65 -15.21
CA SER A 7 -18.78 -21.95 -15.12
C SER A 7 -19.98 -22.02 -16.06
N VAL A 8 -20.57 -23.21 -16.18
CA VAL A 8 -21.72 -23.50 -17.06
C VAL A 8 -23.03 -22.86 -16.55
N GLU A 9 -23.11 -22.49 -15.26
CA GLU A 9 -24.28 -21.88 -14.63
C GLU A 9 -24.10 -20.37 -14.30
N GLY A 10 -22.94 -19.80 -14.62
CA GLY A 10 -22.58 -18.42 -14.27
C GLY A 10 -21.09 -18.26 -13.97
N TYR A 11 -20.68 -17.24 -13.23
CA TYR A 11 -19.31 -17.14 -12.74
C TYR A 11 -19.21 -17.78 -11.35
N GLU A 12 -18.35 -18.78 -11.19
CA GLU A 12 -18.06 -19.41 -9.90
C GLU A 12 -16.65 -18.94 -9.48
N PHE A 13 -16.55 -18.27 -8.33
CA PHE A 13 -15.32 -17.60 -7.92
C PHE A 13 -14.66 -18.34 -6.77
N ILE A 14 -13.45 -18.84 -7.03
CA ILE A 14 -12.57 -19.35 -5.99
C ILE A 14 -11.82 -18.16 -5.41
N SER A 15 -12.20 -17.75 -4.20
CA SER A 15 -11.50 -16.69 -3.47
C SER A 15 -10.23 -17.24 -2.83
N THR A 16 -9.07 -16.97 -3.43
CA THR A 16 -7.80 -17.16 -2.74
C THR A 16 -7.48 -15.91 -1.93
N CYS A 17 -7.89 -15.93 -0.66
CA CYS A 17 -7.44 -14.97 0.34
C CYS A 17 -5.96 -15.22 0.63
N TYR A 18 -5.09 -14.43 0.00
CA TYR A 18 -3.66 -14.49 0.24
C TYR A 18 -3.28 -13.77 1.53
N LYS A 19 -2.63 -14.51 2.42
CA LYS A 19 -2.04 -14.00 3.66
C LYS A 19 -0.65 -14.59 3.80
N PRO A 20 0.31 -13.86 4.42
CA PRO A 20 1.60 -14.45 4.72
C PRO A 20 1.42 -15.66 5.64
N LYS A 21 2.34 -16.61 5.57
CA LYS A 21 2.39 -17.72 6.52
C LYS A 21 2.98 -17.28 7.86
N ASN A 22 3.87 -16.29 7.80
CA ASN A 22 4.54 -15.71 8.95
C ASN A 22 4.09 -14.25 9.17
N PHE A 23 3.53 -13.98 10.35
CA PHE A 23 2.92 -12.71 10.72
C PHE A 23 3.85 -11.77 11.52
N GLN A 24 5.16 -12.02 11.58
CA GLN A 24 6.07 -11.18 12.37
C GLN A 24 6.00 -9.69 11.97
N LEU A 25 5.91 -9.38 10.67
CA LEU A 25 5.73 -8.00 10.20
C LEU A 25 4.41 -7.37 10.67
N TYR A 26 3.35 -8.17 10.80
CA TYR A 26 2.03 -7.69 11.25
C TYR A 26 2.03 -7.41 12.75
N LYS A 27 2.76 -8.20 13.55
CA LYS A 27 2.94 -7.94 14.98
C LYS A 27 3.61 -6.58 15.24
N LEU A 28 4.57 -6.18 14.39
CA LEU A 28 5.19 -4.85 14.46
C LEU A 28 4.18 -3.72 14.22
N LEU A 29 3.16 -3.98 13.39
CA LEU A 29 2.11 -3.02 13.08
C LEU A 29 1.06 -2.90 14.18
N GLU A 30 0.80 -3.91 15.00
CA GLU A 30 -0.28 -3.87 15.99
C GLU A 30 -0.21 -2.61 16.86
N SER A 31 0.97 -2.34 17.44
CA SER A 31 1.20 -1.11 18.22
C SER A 31 0.99 0.18 17.43
N ILE A 32 1.37 0.21 16.14
CA ILE A 32 1.19 1.39 15.27
C ILE A 32 -0.30 1.59 14.99
N LYS A 33 -0.99 0.50 14.62
CA LYS A 33 -2.39 0.48 14.26
C LYS A 33 -3.26 0.88 15.44
N GLU A 34 -3.04 0.31 16.62
CA GLU A 34 -3.78 0.64 17.83
C GLU A 34 -3.62 2.11 18.21
N ASN A 35 -2.37 2.60 18.24
CA ASN A 35 -2.11 4.01 18.52
C ASN A 35 -2.81 4.90 17.49
N TYR A 36 -2.64 4.63 16.20
CA TYR A 36 -3.26 5.41 15.13
C TYR A 36 -4.80 5.42 15.23
N GLN A 37 -5.44 4.26 15.44
CA GLN A 37 -6.89 4.16 15.57
C GLN A 37 -7.44 4.94 16.77
N GLN A 38 -6.71 4.96 17.88
CA GLN A 38 -7.09 5.71 19.08
C GLN A 38 -6.90 7.22 18.92
N THR A 39 -5.82 7.66 18.28
CA THR A 39 -5.44 9.08 18.27
C THR A 39 -5.80 9.83 17.00
N ASN A 40 -6.12 9.14 15.88
CA ASN A 40 -6.34 9.81 14.60
C ASN A 40 -7.65 10.61 14.53
N VAL A 41 -8.72 10.18 15.21
CA VAL A 41 -10.03 10.85 15.14
C VAL A 41 -9.98 12.26 15.75
N ASN A 42 -9.27 12.40 16.89
CA ASN A 42 -9.14 13.68 17.62
C ASN A 42 -7.74 14.28 17.48
N ARG A 43 -7.14 14.08 16.31
CA ARG A 43 -5.71 14.32 16.11
C ARG A 43 -5.38 15.81 16.07
N LEU A 44 -4.78 16.30 17.16
CA LEU A 44 -4.26 17.66 17.26
C LEU A 44 -3.18 17.95 16.20
N SER A 45 -3.02 19.21 15.81
CA SER A 45 -1.96 19.65 14.88
C SER A 45 -0.54 19.37 15.40
N THR A 46 -0.37 19.31 16.72
CA THR A 46 0.91 19.02 17.38
C THR A 46 1.25 17.52 17.40
N HIS A 47 0.27 16.64 17.21
CA HIS A 47 0.50 15.20 17.21
C HIS A 47 1.07 14.75 15.86
N LYS A 48 2.32 14.30 15.86
CA LYS A 48 3.01 13.79 14.67
C LYS A 48 3.28 12.30 14.78
N TYR A 49 2.95 11.57 13.71
CA TYR A 49 3.31 10.17 13.58
C TYR A 49 4.68 10.02 12.90
N PRO A 50 5.40 8.90 13.10
CA PRO A 50 6.73 8.73 12.51
C PRO A 50 6.77 8.87 10.98
N TRP A 51 5.76 8.35 10.28
CA TRP A 51 5.70 8.43 8.80
C TRP A 51 5.59 9.85 8.28
N GLU A 52 5.08 10.79 9.07
CA GLU A 52 4.92 12.18 8.64
C GLU A 52 6.23 12.93 8.65
N LYS A 53 7.09 12.63 9.62
CA LYS A 53 8.46 13.13 9.59
C LYS A 53 9.17 12.58 8.35
N PHE A 54 9.04 11.29 8.06
CA PHE A 54 9.65 10.70 6.86
C PHE A 54 9.08 11.26 5.56
N LEU A 55 7.79 11.59 5.54
CA LEU A 55 7.14 12.25 4.42
C LEU A 55 7.67 13.68 4.23
N GLU A 56 7.71 14.48 5.29
CA GLU A 56 8.27 15.84 5.27
C GLU A 56 9.73 15.84 4.78
N ASP A 57 10.55 14.91 5.28
CA ASP A 57 11.95 14.77 4.87
C ASP A 57 12.05 14.31 3.40
N GLY A 58 11.19 13.39 2.98
CA GLY A 58 11.13 12.90 1.60
C GLY A 58 10.70 13.97 0.60
N ILE A 59 9.70 14.79 0.94
CA ILE A 59 9.26 15.93 0.12
C ILE A 59 10.42 16.90 -0.06
N LYS A 60 11.08 17.31 1.03
CA LYS A 60 12.23 18.23 0.96
C LYS A 60 13.33 17.69 0.07
N TYR A 61 13.65 16.39 0.20
CA TYR A 61 14.68 15.73 -0.60
C TYR A 61 14.32 15.70 -2.09
N LEU A 62 13.09 15.31 -2.45
CA LEU A 62 12.70 15.20 -3.85
C LEU A 62 12.59 16.59 -4.52
N LEU A 63 12.04 17.58 -3.80
CA LEU A 63 12.00 18.96 -4.29
C LEU A 63 13.41 19.54 -4.50
N SER A 64 14.38 19.23 -3.64
CA SER A 64 15.77 19.69 -3.85
C SER A 64 16.43 19.07 -5.07
N HIS A 65 15.86 17.98 -5.61
CA HIS A 65 16.30 17.30 -6.83
C HIS A 65 15.37 17.59 -8.03
N ASN A 66 14.51 18.60 -7.95
CA ASN A 66 13.54 18.98 -8.99
C ASN A 66 12.56 17.86 -9.36
N ILE A 67 12.23 16.98 -8.40
CA ILE A 67 11.19 15.96 -8.56
C ILE A 67 9.94 16.45 -7.84
N ASP A 68 8.89 16.76 -8.61
CA ASP A 68 7.60 17.09 -8.03
C ASP A 68 6.96 15.84 -7.42
N CYS A 69 6.65 15.98 -6.14
CA CYS A 69 6.02 14.94 -5.32
C CYS A 69 4.98 15.55 -4.39
N LEU A 70 4.55 16.79 -4.62
CA LEU A 70 3.52 17.44 -3.81
C LEU A 70 2.15 16.89 -4.19
N PRO A 71 1.18 16.88 -3.25
CA PRO A 71 -0.19 16.57 -3.61
C PRO A 71 -0.70 17.64 -4.61
N PRO A 72 -1.52 17.25 -5.59
CA PRO A 72 -2.23 18.19 -6.45
C PRO A 72 -3.05 19.22 -5.64
N SER A 73 -3.28 20.38 -6.23
CA SER A 73 -4.03 21.46 -5.56
C SER A 73 -5.52 21.14 -5.39
N ASN A 74 -6.07 20.35 -6.31
CA ASN A 74 -7.45 19.90 -6.31
C ASN A 74 -7.49 18.37 -6.27
N ASP A 75 -8.48 17.85 -5.54
CA ASP A 75 -8.85 16.44 -5.55
C ASP A 75 -10.04 16.31 -6.49
N GLU A 76 -9.85 15.56 -7.56
CA GLU A 76 -10.80 15.42 -8.66
C GLU A 76 -11.36 14.00 -8.62
N LEU A 77 -12.69 13.90 -8.54
CA LEU A 77 -13.38 12.61 -8.55
C LEU A 77 -13.82 12.28 -9.97
N TYR A 78 -13.49 11.08 -10.42
CA TYR A 78 -13.84 10.59 -11.74
C TYR A 78 -14.75 9.38 -11.65
N ILE A 79 -15.77 9.34 -12.51
CA ILE A 79 -16.60 8.15 -12.74
C ILE A 79 -16.41 7.70 -14.17
N LYS A 80 -16.26 6.37 -14.33
CA LYS A 80 -16.28 5.72 -15.63
C LYS A 80 -17.71 5.29 -15.96
N MET A 81 -18.25 5.80 -17.05
CA MET A 81 -19.58 5.49 -17.55
C MET A 81 -19.58 4.18 -18.36
N GLU A 82 -20.77 3.61 -18.63
CA GLU A 82 -20.93 2.36 -19.40
C GLU A 82 -20.34 2.44 -20.82
N ASN A 83 -20.35 3.63 -21.42
CA ASN A 83 -19.75 3.92 -22.72
C ASN A 83 -18.21 4.09 -22.69
N ASN A 84 -17.56 3.78 -21.57
CA ASN A 84 -16.14 4.03 -21.26
C ASN A 84 -15.73 5.51 -21.19
N GLU A 85 -16.67 6.44 -21.20
CA GLU A 85 -16.38 7.85 -20.97
C GLU A 85 -16.02 8.08 -19.50
N ILE A 86 -15.01 8.91 -19.26
CA ILE A 86 -14.59 9.31 -17.91
C ILE A 86 -15.10 10.72 -17.68
N ILE A 87 -15.93 10.89 -16.65
CA ILE A 87 -16.56 12.17 -16.31
C ILE A 87 -16.07 12.60 -14.93
N GLU A 88 -15.62 13.84 -14.83
CA GLU A 88 -15.31 14.49 -13.56
C GLU A 88 -16.60 14.87 -12.84
N ILE A 89 -16.67 14.57 -11.55
CA ILE A 89 -17.82 14.85 -10.70
C ILE A 89 -17.36 15.51 -9.39
N GLU A 90 -18.28 16.16 -8.70
CA GLU A 90 -18.00 16.72 -7.38
C GLU A 90 -17.90 15.61 -6.31
N HIS A 91 -17.05 15.83 -5.32
CA HIS A 91 -16.99 14.95 -4.16
C HIS A 91 -18.29 15.01 -3.34
N PRO A 92 -18.81 13.85 -2.87
CA PRO A 92 -20.02 13.83 -2.04
C PRO A 92 -19.83 14.51 -0.68
N ASN A 93 -18.59 14.72 -0.23
CA ASN A 93 -18.26 15.52 0.94
C ASN A 93 -17.10 16.47 0.62
N ASN A 94 -17.35 17.78 0.69
CA ASN A 94 -16.41 18.86 0.34
C ASN A 94 -15.56 19.33 1.53
N GLU A 95 -15.31 18.46 2.51
CA GLU A 95 -14.39 18.78 3.59
C GLU A 95 -12.97 18.97 3.05
N LYS A 96 -12.36 20.13 3.34
CA LYS A 96 -10.95 20.39 3.01
C LYS A 96 -10.07 19.40 3.78
N LYS A 97 -9.50 18.44 3.06
CA LYS A 97 -8.54 17.49 3.63
C LYS A 97 -7.16 18.15 3.70
N ASP A 98 -6.50 17.96 4.83
CA ASP A 98 -5.07 18.25 4.94
C ASP A 98 -4.30 17.09 4.29
N TYR A 99 -4.08 17.20 2.98
CA TYR A 99 -3.43 16.13 2.23
C TYR A 99 -2.03 15.82 2.75
N LEU A 100 -1.32 16.80 3.30
CA LEU A 100 0.02 16.62 3.90
C LEU A 100 0.02 15.72 5.15
N ARG A 101 -1.15 15.38 5.68
CA ARG A 101 -1.34 14.45 6.79
C ARG A 101 -2.09 13.21 6.29
N PRO A 102 -1.39 12.24 5.67
CA PRO A 102 -2.05 11.10 5.03
C PRO A 102 -2.83 10.25 6.02
N ILE A 103 -3.98 9.76 5.56
CA ILE A 103 -4.84 8.83 6.31
C ILE A 103 -4.37 7.41 6.02
N ILE A 104 -4.15 6.63 7.08
CA ILE A 104 -3.75 5.22 6.98
C ILE A 104 -4.99 4.34 7.16
N ARG A 105 -5.19 3.38 6.26
CA ARG A 105 -6.25 2.38 6.37
C ARG A 105 -5.65 0.98 6.35
N PHE A 106 -6.18 0.10 7.18
CA PHE A 106 -5.76 -1.29 7.28
C PHE A 106 -6.91 -2.18 6.84
N GLY A 107 -6.71 -2.98 5.80
CA GLY A 107 -7.74 -3.88 5.29
C GLY A 107 -7.31 -4.58 4.02
N MET A 108 -8.31 -5.07 3.27
CA MET A 108 -8.07 -5.87 2.09
C MET A 108 -7.85 -5.03 0.83
N ILE A 109 -6.89 -5.47 0.02
CA ILE A 109 -6.64 -4.97 -1.33
C ILE A 109 -7.12 -6.07 -2.27
N ALA A 110 -8.10 -5.75 -3.13
CA ALA A 110 -8.45 -6.61 -4.24
C ALA A 110 -7.54 -6.30 -5.42
N GLY A 111 -7.27 -7.29 -6.26
CA GLY A 111 -6.56 -6.99 -7.49
C GLY A 111 -6.52 -8.11 -8.49
N GLY A 112 -6.12 -7.72 -9.69
CA GLY A 112 -6.24 -8.47 -10.93
C GLY A 112 -7.05 -7.70 -11.97
N LYS A 113 -6.51 -7.56 -13.19
CA LYS A 113 -7.08 -6.74 -14.27
C LYS A 113 -8.56 -7.07 -14.55
N ASN A 114 -8.92 -8.35 -14.52
CA ASN A 114 -10.27 -8.81 -14.82
C ASN A 114 -11.32 -8.41 -13.75
N ILE A 115 -10.89 -8.11 -12.52
CA ILE A 115 -11.79 -7.63 -11.47
C ILE A 115 -12.22 -6.18 -11.77
N LEU A 116 -11.36 -5.41 -12.42
CA LEU A 116 -11.50 -3.97 -12.58
C LEU A 116 -12.34 -3.58 -13.79
N THR A 117 -12.58 -4.52 -14.70
CA THR A 117 -13.38 -4.32 -15.90
C THR A 117 -14.88 -4.40 -15.65
N ASN A 118 -15.32 -4.75 -14.43
CA ASN A 118 -16.73 -4.92 -14.11
C ASN A 118 -17.08 -4.34 -12.74
N ASP A 119 -17.92 -3.30 -12.73
CA ASP A 119 -18.35 -2.60 -11.52
C ASP A 119 -19.18 -3.48 -10.58
N TYR A 120 -19.98 -4.40 -11.12
CA TYR A 120 -20.72 -5.37 -10.30
C TYR A 120 -19.75 -6.26 -9.49
N PHE A 121 -18.60 -6.64 -10.07
CA PHE A 121 -17.57 -7.37 -9.33
C PHE A 121 -16.96 -6.49 -8.24
N LYS A 122 -16.57 -5.25 -8.55
CA LYS A 122 -16.02 -4.33 -7.54
C LYS A 122 -16.99 -4.13 -6.37
N LEU A 123 -18.28 -3.91 -6.64
CA LEU A 123 -19.32 -3.78 -5.61
C LEU A 123 -19.49 -5.07 -4.80
N THR A 124 -19.56 -6.23 -5.47
CA THR A 124 -19.67 -7.53 -4.78
C THR A 124 -18.49 -7.77 -3.83
N LEU A 125 -17.27 -7.40 -4.25
CA LEU A 125 -16.08 -7.55 -3.43
C LEU A 125 -16.03 -6.56 -2.27
N TYR A 126 -16.48 -5.33 -2.51
CA TYR A 126 -16.67 -4.36 -1.44
C TYR A 126 -17.64 -4.89 -0.37
N ASP A 127 -18.82 -5.35 -0.78
CA ASP A 127 -19.88 -5.81 0.14
C ASP A 127 -19.51 -7.08 0.88
N LYS A 128 -18.98 -8.10 0.17
CA LYS A 128 -18.72 -9.42 0.78
C LYS A 128 -17.42 -9.48 1.56
N CYS A 129 -16.47 -8.63 1.23
CA CYS A 129 -15.08 -8.82 1.63
C CYS A 129 -14.45 -7.56 2.21
N ASN A 130 -15.20 -6.46 2.31
CA ASN A 130 -14.75 -5.20 2.88
C ASN A 130 -13.43 -4.73 2.26
N VAL A 131 -13.34 -4.86 0.93
CA VAL A 131 -12.20 -4.42 0.14
C VAL A 131 -12.09 -2.90 0.24
N LEU A 132 -10.91 -2.40 0.60
CA LEU A 132 -10.66 -0.97 0.78
C LEU A 132 -10.16 -0.28 -0.48
N CYS A 133 -9.43 -1.01 -1.33
CA CYS A 133 -8.93 -0.50 -2.59
C CYS A 133 -8.67 -1.62 -3.58
N PHE A 134 -8.47 -1.21 -4.83
CA PHE A 134 -8.21 -2.08 -5.95
C PHE A 134 -6.83 -1.79 -6.55
N ASP A 135 -6.20 -2.82 -7.09
CA ASP A 135 -4.91 -2.72 -7.77
C ASP A 135 -4.87 -3.66 -8.98
N SER A 136 -4.47 -3.14 -10.14
CA SER A 136 -4.50 -3.89 -11.40
C SER A 136 -3.36 -4.90 -11.55
N GLU A 137 -2.32 -4.83 -10.72
CA GLU A 137 -1.08 -5.59 -10.91
C GLU A 137 -0.59 -6.33 -9.65
N ILE A 138 -1.25 -6.15 -8.50
CA ILE A 138 -0.92 -6.88 -7.26
C ILE A 138 -1.03 -8.41 -7.41
N ASP A 139 -1.84 -8.91 -8.34
CA ASP A 139 -1.96 -10.33 -8.66
C ASP A 139 -0.64 -10.93 -9.13
N GLN A 140 0.06 -10.22 -10.01
CA GLN A 140 1.40 -10.60 -10.49
C GLN A 140 2.43 -10.60 -9.35
N VAL A 141 2.34 -9.61 -8.44
CA VAL A 141 3.21 -9.53 -7.26
C VAL A 141 2.99 -10.73 -6.33
N ILE A 142 1.73 -11.10 -6.07
CA ILE A 142 1.41 -12.25 -5.22
C ILE A 142 1.85 -13.56 -5.88
N ALA A 143 1.65 -13.73 -7.19
CA ALA A 143 2.14 -14.90 -7.92
C ALA A 143 3.67 -15.04 -7.77
N ALA A 144 4.42 -13.95 -7.86
CA ALA A 144 5.86 -13.95 -7.62
C ALA A 144 6.24 -14.29 -6.17
N ILE A 145 5.52 -13.76 -5.18
CA ILE A 145 5.70 -14.08 -3.76
C ILE A 145 5.50 -15.58 -3.51
N GLN A 146 4.46 -16.17 -4.09
CA GLN A 146 4.18 -17.60 -3.97
C GLN A 146 5.22 -18.45 -4.67
N GLY A 147 5.59 -18.10 -5.91
CA GLY A 147 6.60 -18.80 -6.70
C GLY A 147 7.96 -18.83 -6.00
N ASN A 148 8.33 -17.72 -5.35
CA ASN A 148 9.56 -17.61 -4.56
C ASN A 148 9.43 -18.10 -3.11
N ARG A 149 8.26 -18.63 -2.72
CA ARG A 149 7.97 -19.15 -1.36
C ARG A 149 8.27 -18.13 -0.26
N ILE A 150 8.01 -16.85 -0.51
CA ILE A 150 8.19 -15.79 0.48
C ILE A 150 7.09 -15.92 1.55
N GLU A 151 7.48 -16.28 2.76
CA GLU A 151 6.52 -16.62 3.83
C GLU A 151 6.10 -15.43 4.69
N SER A 152 6.89 -14.35 4.71
CA SER A 152 6.64 -13.12 5.46
C SER A 152 6.67 -11.93 4.51
N PHE A 153 5.52 -11.31 4.27
CA PHE A 153 5.39 -10.14 3.40
C PHE A 153 4.23 -9.26 3.86
N MET A 154 4.23 -8.01 3.42
CA MET A 154 3.16 -7.05 3.62
C MET A 154 3.04 -6.18 2.38
N ILE A 155 1.82 -5.82 2.03
CA ILE A 155 1.57 -4.90 0.93
C ILE A 155 1.18 -3.54 1.50
N ILE A 156 1.84 -2.49 1.01
CA ILE A 156 1.57 -1.09 1.34
C ILE A 156 1.24 -0.39 0.03
N ARG A 157 0.04 0.16 -0.07
CA ARG A 157 -0.47 0.82 -1.28
C ARG A 157 -0.70 2.30 -1.00
N GLY A 158 -0.05 3.16 -1.77
CA GLY A 158 -0.44 4.56 -1.89
C GLY A 158 -1.69 4.66 -2.74
N ILE A 159 -2.70 5.41 -2.31
CA ILE A 159 -3.93 5.65 -3.09
C ILE A 159 -3.70 6.87 -3.97
N SER A 160 -3.78 6.69 -5.29
CA SER A 160 -3.52 7.74 -6.28
C SER A 160 -4.76 8.11 -7.10
N ASP A 161 -5.83 7.33 -7.04
CA ASP A 161 -7.09 7.64 -7.70
C ASP A 161 -8.24 6.92 -6.99
N TYR A 162 -9.45 7.08 -7.53
CA TYR A 162 -10.68 6.45 -7.05
C TYR A 162 -11.01 5.13 -7.74
N HIS A 163 -10.07 4.57 -8.51
CA HIS A 163 -10.27 3.37 -9.31
C HIS A 163 -9.21 2.30 -8.95
N ASP A 164 -8.16 2.15 -9.76
CA ASP A 164 -7.15 1.09 -9.65
C ASP A 164 -5.70 1.62 -9.67
N GLY A 165 -5.54 2.94 -9.60
CA GLY A 165 -4.29 3.65 -9.69
C GLY A 165 -3.80 3.91 -11.12
N THR A 166 -4.61 3.63 -12.15
CA THR A 166 -4.21 3.86 -13.55
C THR A 166 -4.71 5.18 -14.13
N LEU A 167 -5.69 5.81 -13.48
CA LEU A 167 -6.26 7.09 -13.87
C LEU A 167 -5.56 8.23 -13.12
N ASN A 168 -5.64 9.45 -13.67
CA ASN A 168 -5.08 10.68 -13.12
C ASN A 168 -3.76 10.51 -12.34
N LYS A 169 -2.65 10.43 -13.07
CA LYS A 169 -1.35 10.09 -12.49
C LYS A 169 -0.71 11.18 -11.65
N GLU A 170 -1.34 12.35 -11.51
CA GLU A 170 -0.82 13.49 -10.74
C GLU A 170 -0.63 13.17 -9.26
N TRP A 171 -1.50 12.33 -8.69
CA TRP A 171 -1.38 11.86 -7.31
C TRP A 171 -0.37 10.73 -7.13
N GLN A 172 0.10 10.07 -8.20
CA GLN A 172 1.01 8.92 -8.09
C GLN A 172 2.34 9.26 -7.39
N PRO A 173 3.05 10.36 -7.71
CA PRO A 173 4.27 10.73 -7.01
C PRO A 173 4.05 10.91 -5.50
N TYR A 174 3.04 11.69 -5.11
CA TYR A 174 2.74 11.97 -3.71
C TYR A 174 2.30 10.72 -2.94
N SER A 175 1.39 9.93 -3.51
CA SER A 175 0.89 8.69 -2.90
C SER A 175 1.98 7.63 -2.75
N SER A 176 2.88 7.52 -3.73
CA SER A 176 4.06 6.64 -3.67
C SER A 176 4.98 7.06 -2.53
N LEU A 177 5.22 8.36 -2.37
CA LEU A 177 6.02 8.89 -1.27
C LEU A 177 5.37 8.64 0.10
N CYS A 178 4.05 8.76 0.20
CA CYS A 178 3.30 8.40 1.41
C CYS A 178 3.49 6.93 1.78
N ALA A 179 3.35 6.02 0.80
CA ALA A 179 3.57 4.59 0.99
C ALA A 179 5.00 4.28 1.44
N ALA A 180 6.00 4.89 0.79
CA ALA A 180 7.41 4.73 1.16
C ALA A 180 7.71 5.27 2.57
N SER A 181 7.10 6.38 2.96
CA SER A 181 7.26 6.99 4.29
C SER A 181 6.65 6.13 5.39
N PHE A 182 5.49 5.52 5.12
CA PHE A 182 4.89 4.53 6.02
C PHE A 182 5.75 3.25 6.11
N MET A 183 6.23 2.74 4.97
CA MET A 183 7.15 1.59 4.93
C MET A 183 8.41 1.84 5.76
N LYS A 184 9.02 3.04 5.65
CA LYS A 184 10.19 3.43 6.43
C LYS A 184 9.93 3.37 7.93
N THR A 185 8.72 3.71 8.39
CA THR A 185 8.32 3.56 9.80
C THR A 185 8.39 2.11 10.26
N ILE A 186 7.94 1.18 9.42
CA ILE A 186 7.96 -0.25 9.75
C ILE A 186 9.40 -0.76 9.79
N ILE A 187 10.23 -0.38 8.81
CA ILE A 187 11.64 -0.78 8.74
C ILE A 187 12.38 -0.37 10.03
N TYR A 188 12.15 0.85 10.52
CA TYR A 188 12.76 1.33 11.77
C TYR A 188 12.29 0.58 13.03
N LYS A 189 11.18 -0.17 12.95
CA LYS A 189 10.70 -1.02 14.05
C LYS A 189 11.19 -2.47 13.96
N ILE A 190 11.80 -2.88 12.85
CA ILE A 190 12.35 -4.23 12.72
C ILE A 190 13.54 -4.34 13.70
N PRO A 191 13.54 -5.30 14.64
CA PRO A 191 14.65 -5.47 15.57
C PRO A 191 15.97 -5.75 14.83
N ASN A 192 17.05 -5.04 15.21
CA ASN A 192 18.40 -5.21 14.65
C ASN A 192 19.02 -6.59 14.95
N ASN A 193 18.38 -7.41 15.78
CA ASN A 193 18.88 -8.69 16.26
C ASN A 193 18.85 -9.80 15.17
N LEU A 194 18.45 -9.46 13.94
CA LEU A 194 18.52 -10.33 12.77
C LEU A 194 19.89 -10.28 12.06
N TYR A 195 20.84 -9.45 12.51
CA TYR A 195 22.17 -9.33 11.92
C TYR A 195 23.28 -10.12 12.62
N SER A 196 23.03 -10.70 13.80
CA SER A 196 24.00 -11.59 14.43
C SER A 196 23.74 -13.00 13.94
N HIS A 197 24.41 -13.46 12.87
CA HIS A 197 24.82 -14.86 12.59
C HIS A 197 25.52 -14.92 11.22
N SER A 198 26.81 -14.58 11.16
CA SER A 198 27.87 -15.23 10.34
C SER A 198 29.12 -14.33 10.19
N ASN A 199 29.76 -13.95 11.29
CA ASN A 199 31.19 -13.63 11.30
C ASN A 199 31.82 -14.48 12.41
N ASN A 200 31.98 -15.78 12.12
CA ASN A 200 32.89 -16.65 12.85
C ASN A 200 33.45 -17.63 11.82
N GLN A 201 34.78 -17.72 11.79
CA GLN A 201 35.65 -18.53 10.92
C GLN A 201 36.11 -17.85 9.61
N HIS A 202 37.05 -16.93 9.75
CA HIS A 202 38.39 -17.19 9.22
C HIS A 202 39.36 -16.85 10.35
N ASP A 203 39.83 -17.90 11.01
CA ASP A 203 40.94 -17.82 11.95
C ASP A 203 42.18 -17.37 11.19
N ASP A 204 42.88 -16.42 11.81
CA ASP A 204 44.21 -15.97 11.47
C ASP A 204 45.18 -17.18 11.50
N ASP A 205 45.61 -17.63 10.33
CA ASP A 205 46.89 -18.34 10.18
C ASP A 205 47.83 -17.38 9.40
N ASP A 206 48.34 -16.39 10.13
CA ASP A 206 49.68 -15.86 9.85
C ASP A 206 50.67 -16.96 10.30
N ASP A 207 51.48 -17.48 9.37
CA ASP A 207 52.89 -17.81 9.64
C ASP A 207 53.63 -18.11 8.32
N ASP A 208 54.59 -17.22 8.03
CA ASP A 208 55.87 -17.39 7.33
C ASP A 208 56.09 -18.57 6.36
N ILE A 209 56.63 -18.27 5.17
CA ILE A 209 58.03 -18.58 4.77
C ILE A 209 58.27 -18.15 3.31
N LEU A 210 59.22 -17.21 3.17
CA LEU A 210 60.13 -16.87 2.05
C LEU A 210 59.59 -16.64 0.63
#